data_AF-A0AAV1AVB6-F1
#
_entry.id   AF-A0AAV1AVB6-F1
#
_cell.length_a   1.000
_cell.length_b   1.000
_cell.length_c   1.000
_cell.angle_alpha   90.00
_cell.angle_beta   90.00
_cell.angle_gamma   90.00
#
_symmetry.space_group_name_H-M   'P 1'
#
loop_
_entity.id
_entity.type
_entity.pdbx_description
1 polymer ?
#
loop_
_entity_poly.entity_id
_entity_poly.type
_entity_poly.pdbx_seq_one_letter_code
_entity_poly.pdbx_strand_id
1 'polypeptide(L)'
;MTMAATIRTVLSVARSTSTSFHNPTEISNSLYILTSSHPHFSTSSSSEDDFGEISDGRFKKWKNGGGIFHESACIDATAFVDVGAVVHSESVVGSNVRIGSGTVVGLSVAISHSTKIGFNVSLSNCSIGDSCVIHNGVCIGQDGFGFYVDGDGKMIKKPQKLNVIIGSNVEIGANTCIDRGSWRDTVIGDNSKIDNLVQLLGRVVCFVDKLGLQAQQQ
;
A
#
# COMPACT_ATOMS: atom_id res chain seq x y z
N MET A 1 41.88 -19.88 -12.78
CA MET A 1 41.09 -18.63 -12.88
C MET A 1 39.76 -19.00 -13.53
N THR A 2 38.83 -19.65 -12.78
CA THR A 2 37.61 -19.06 -12.12
C THR A 2 36.68 -18.37 -13.13
N MET A 3 35.38 -18.66 -13.27
CA MET A 3 34.38 -19.60 -12.71
C MET A 3 33.16 -19.46 -13.66
N ALA A 4 32.54 -20.52 -14.21
CA ALA A 4 31.39 -21.28 -13.66
C ALA A 4 30.16 -20.40 -13.34
N ALA A 5 28.89 -20.74 -13.56
CA ALA A 5 28.15 -21.84 -14.20
C ALA A 5 26.64 -21.53 -14.04
N THR A 6 25.77 -22.26 -14.76
CA THR A 6 24.35 -22.57 -14.40
C THR A 6 23.35 -21.41 -14.62
N ILE A 7 22.25 -21.54 -15.37
CA ILE A 7 21.05 -22.34 -15.08
C ILE A 7 20.30 -22.67 -16.38
N ARG A 8 20.13 -23.97 -16.66
CA ARG A 8 19.13 -24.56 -17.56
C ARG A 8 18.35 -25.61 -16.76
N THR A 9 17.03 -25.67 -17.00
CA THR A 9 16.10 -26.78 -16.68
C THR A 9 15.66 -26.80 -15.20
N VAL A 10 14.38 -26.90 -14.81
CA VAL A 10 13.47 -28.05 -14.99
C VAL A 10 12.00 -27.64 -14.77
N LEU A 11 11.15 -27.96 -15.76
CA LEU A 11 9.70 -28.17 -15.68
C LEU A 11 9.40 -29.51 -14.96
N SER A 12 8.19 -29.68 -14.42
CA SER A 12 7.63 -30.89 -13.75
C SER A 12 8.05 -31.05 -12.28
N VAL A 13 7.14 -31.07 -11.30
CA VAL A 13 6.16 -32.15 -11.05
C VAL A 13 4.87 -31.58 -10.43
N ALA A 14 3.72 -31.87 -11.05
CA ALA A 14 2.43 -31.91 -10.36
C ALA A 14 1.94 -33.37 -10.39
N ARG A 15 1.85 -33.99 -9.21
CA ARG A 15 1.05 -35.20 -8.98
C ARG A 15 0.27 -35.02 -7.68
N SER A 16 -1.03 -35.24 -7.81
CA SER A 16 -2.04 -35.33 -6.75
C SER A 16 -1.76 -36.50 -5.80
N THR A 17 -1.95 -36.30 -4.50
CA THR A 17 -2.63 -37.24 -3.58
C THR A 17 -2.99 -36.53 -2.27
N SER A 18 -4.06 -37.01 -1.66
CA SER A 18 -4.83 -36.51 -0.52
C SER A 18 -4.18 -36.68 0.88
N THR A 19 -4.83 -36.03 1.86
CA THR A 19 -4.85 -36.24 3.34
C THR A 19 -3.66 -35.82 4.20
N SER A 20 -3.81 -34.77 5.04
CA SER A 20 -4.18 -34.84 6.48
C SER A 20 -3.78 -33.57 7.24
N PHE A 21 -4.53 -33.26 8.30
CA PHE A 21 -4.40 -32.09 9.18
C PHE A 21 -3.13 -32.14 10.07
N HIS A 22 -2.36 -31.05 10.16
CA HIS A 22 -1.87 -30.47 11.44
C HIS A 22 -1.11 -29.12 11.28
N ASN A 23 -1.42 -28.21 12.21
CA ASN A 23 -0.70 -27.00 12.69
C ASN A 23 -0.42 -25.80 11.73
N PRO A 24 -0.98 -24.59 12.02
CA PRO A 24 -0.61 -23.36 11.34
C PRO A 24 0.43 -22.57 12.14
N THR A 25 1.70 -22.86 11.94
CA THR A 25 2.81 -21.96 12.30
C THR A 25 3.82 -21.99 11.16
N GLU A 26 3.54 -21.24 10.09
CA GLU A 26 4.50 -20.73 9.10
C GLU A 26 3.69 -20.05 7.99
N ILE A 27 3.29 -18.79 8.21
CA ILE A 27 2.88 -17.94 7.08
C ILE A 27 4.17 -17.33 6.55
N SER A 28 4.67 -17.96 5.50
CA SER A 28 5.77 -17.47 4.68
C SER A 28 5.43 -16.09 4.12
N ASN A 29 6.30 -15.11 4.37
CA ASN A 29 6.30 -13.81 3.72
C ASN A 29 6.53 -13.99 2.21
N SER A 30 5.47 -14.20 1.43
CA SER A 30 5.53 -14.05 -0.02
C SER A 30 5.48 -12.56 -0.36
N LEU A 31 6.65 -11.92 -0.26
CA LEU A 31 6.90 -10.61 -0.84
C LEU A 31 6.82 -10.74 -2.36
N TYR A 32 5.70 -10.34 -2.95
CA TYR A 32 5.57 -10.23 -4.41
C TYR A 32 6.42 -9.03 -4.87
N ILE A 33 7.70 -9.27 -5.16
CA ILE A 33 8.54 -8.32 -5.89
C ILE A 33 8.14 -8.41 -7.36
N LEU A 34 7.37 -7.43 -7.84
CA LEU A 34 7.13 -7.25 -9.27
C LEU A 34 8.43 -6.73 -9.91
N THR A 35 9.19 -7.62 -10.54
CA THR A 35 10.32 -7.22 -11.39
C THR A 35 9.80 -6.91 -12.79
N SER A 36 9.72 -5.63 -13.19
CA SER A 36 9.55 -5.28 -14.60
C SER A 36 10.90 -4.87 -15.20
N SER A 37 11.35 -5.65 -16.17
CA SER A 37 12.54 -5.39 -16.97
C SER A 37 12.14 -4.77 -18.30
N HIS A 38 12.33 -3.47 -18.53
CA HIS A 38 12.51 -2.88 -19.88
C HIS A 38 13.12 -1.46 -19.80
N PRO A 39 14.27 -1.19 -20.46
CA PRO A 39 14.86 0.13 -20.58
C PRO A 39 14.52 0.81 -21.94
N HIS A 40 14.61 2.15 -21.93
CA HIS A 40 14.64 3.12 -23.04
C HIS A 40 13.33 3.54 -23.75
N PHE A 41 12.98 4.82 -23.57
CA PHE A 41 12.60 5.70 -24.68
C PHE A 41 12.94 7.17 -24.37
N SER A 42 13.51 7.89 -25.35
CA SER A 42 14.02 9.26 -25.27
C SER A 42 13.04 10.32 -25.83
N THR A 43 13.26 11.56 -25.37
CA THR A 43 12.62 12.89 -25.57
C THR A 43 12.16 13.23 -27.02
N SER A 44 11.25 14.17 -27.34
CA SER A 44 11.00 15.55 -26.85
C SER A 44 9.78 16.19 -27.57
N SER A 45 9.04 17.10 -26.94
CA SER A 45 8.62 18.40 -27.54
C SER A 45 7.90 19.27 -26.51
N SER A 46 8.39 20.50 -26.38
CA SER A 46 7.99 21.59 -25.49
C SER A 46 6.64 22.23 -25.86
N SER A 47 5.81 22.49 -24.85
CA SER A 47 4.91 23.65 -24.80
C SER A 47 4.92 24.15 -23.36
N GLU A 48 5.40 25.37 -23.19
CA GLU A 48 5.55 26.07 -21.92
C GLU A 48 4.18 26.37 -21.30
N ASP A 49 3.89 25.74 -20.16
CA ASP A 49 2.93 26.24 -19.19
C ASP A 49 3.71 26.44 -17.88
N ASP A 50 4.06 27.70 -17.64
CA ASP A 50 4.76 28.22 -16.48
C ASP A 50 3.91 28.04 -15.21
N PHE A 51 4.13 26.93 -14.51
CA PHE A 51 3.82 26.80 -13.10
C PHE A 51 5.14 26.61 -12.35
N GLY A 52 5.47 27.60 -11.51
CA GLY A 52 6.73 27.74 -10.81
C GLY A 52 7.33 26.44 -10.27
N GLU A 53 8.65 26.35 -10.42
CA GLU A 53 9.48 25.20 -10.07
C GLU A 53 9.11 24.59 -8.71
N ILE A 54 8.51 23.40 -8.73
CA ILE A 54 8.44 22.55 -7.55
C ILE A 54 9.87 22.09 -7.27
N SER A 55 10.41 22.56 -6.15
CA SER A 55 11.80 22.53 -5.71
C SER A 55 12.35 21.15 -5.30
N ASP A 56 12.07 20.13 -6.12
CA ASP A 56 12.80 18.86 -6.17
C ASP A 56 12.54 18.28 -7.57
N GLY A 57 13.46 18.49 -8.53
CA GLY A 57 13.32 18.14 -9.96
C GLY A 57 13.09 16.64 -10.26
N ARG A 58 12.92 15.84 -9.21
CA ARG A 58 12.57 14.42 -9.23
C ARG A 58 11.06 14.17 -9.32
N PHE A 59 10.21 15.15 -9.02
CA PHE A 59 8.76 15.03 -9.24
C PHE A 59 8.37 15.42 -10.67
N LYS A 60 7.57 14.56 -11.32
CA LYS A 60 7.18 14.66 -12.72
C LYS A 60 5.66 14.52 -12.84
N LYS A 61 5.11 14.97 -13.96
CA LYS A 61 3.67 14.83 -14.26
C LYS A 61 3.38 13.44 -14.84
N TRP A 62 2.39 12.74 -14.28
CA TRP A 62 1.93 11.46 -14.78
C TRP A 62 1.02 11.65 -16.00
N LYS A 63 1.29 10.91 -17.08
CA LYS A 63 0.59 11.08 -18.36
C LYS A 63 -0.91 10.74 -18.31
N ASN A 64 -1.31 9.82 -17.43
CA ASN A 64 -2.67 9.31 -17.38
C ASN A 64 -3.42 9.92 -16.19
N GLY A 65 -4.01 11.10 -16.38
CA GLY A 65 -4.77 11.84 -15.36
C GLY A 65 -4.11 13.13 -14.88
N GLY A 66 -2.80 13.31 -15.10
CA GLY A 66 -2.11 14.58 -14.86
C GLY A 66 -1.67 14.86 -13.43
N GLY A 67 -1.76 13.88 -12.52
CA GLY A 67 -1.17 13.96 -11.18
C GLY A 67 0.36 14.02 -11.18
N ILE A 68 0.96 14.14 -10.00
CA ILE A 68 2.41 14.28 -9.82
C ILE A 68 2.97 12.98 -9.21
N PHE A 69 4.15 12.55 -9.66
CA PHE A 69 4.84 11.39 -9.10
C PHE A 69 6.35 11.63 -8.97
N HIS A 70 6.98 11.01 -7.99
CA HIS A 70 8.44 10.98 -7.87
C HIS A 70 9.03 9.98 -8.86
N GLU A 71 10.16 10.31 -9.50
CA GLU A 71 10.75 9.48 -10.56
C GLU A 71 11.17 8.07 -10.14
N SER A 72 11.37 7.83 -8.85
CA SER A 72 11.65 6.49 -8.30
C SER A 72 10.39 5.68 -7.97
N ALA A 73 9.20 6.23 -8.14
CA ALA A 73 7.95 5.48 -7.99
C ALA A 73 7.75 4.54 -9.19
N CYS A 74 7.32 3.31 -8.92
CA CYS A 74 7.00 2.32 -9.92
C CYS A 74 5.49 2.32 -10.17
N ILE A 75 5.05 3.00 -11.22
CA ILE A 75 3.63 3.12 -11.56
C ILE A 75 3.38 2.37 -12.87
N ASP A 76 2.44 1.43 -12.86
CA ASP A 76 2.02 0.74 -14.07
C ASP A 76 1.42 1.71 -15.09
N ALA A 77 1.71 1.52 -16.37
CA ALA A 77 1.29 2.43 -17.44
C ALA A 77 -0.24 2.58 -17.58
N THR A 78 -1.01 1.62 -17.07
CA THR A 78 -2.48 1.63 -17.08
C THR A 78 -3.09 2.35 -15.87
N ALA A 79 -2.30 2.64 -14.83
CA ALA A 79 -2.78 3.36 -13.65
C ALA A 79 -3.19 4.80 -14.01
N PHE A 80 -4.28 5.26 -13.43
CA PHE A 80 -4.81 6.61 -13.58
C PHE A 80 -4.57 7.40 -12.29
N VAL A 81 -3.87 8.52 -12.40
CA VAL A 81 -3.53 9.41 -11.27
C VAL A 81 -4.07 10.78 -11.59
N ASP A 82 -5.19 11.15 -10.96
CA ASP A 82 -5.88 12.42 -11.18
C ASP A 82 -5.00 13.63 -10.87
N VAL A 83 -5.32 14.76 -11.51
CA VAL A 83 -4.72 16.05 -11.20
C VAL A 83 -4.81 16.35 -9.70
N GLY A 84 -3.71 16.85 -9.13
CA GLY A 84 -3.59 17.16 -7.71
C GLY A 84 -3.33 15.95 -6.80
N ALA A 85 -3.36 14.72 -7.30
CA ALA A 85 -2.84 13.57 -6.56
C ALA A 85 -1.30 13.53 -6.64
N VAL A 86 -0.65 13.04 -5.58
CA VAL A 86 0.81 12.97 -5.48
C VAL A 86 1.25 11.56 -5.08
N VAL A 87 2.18 10.98 -5.85
CA VAL A 87 2.76 9.67 -5.61
C VAL A 87 4.25 9.81 -5.26
N HIS A 88 4.62 9.50 -4.01
CA HIS A 88 5.99 9.70 -3.50
C HIS A 88 6.95 8.57 -3.90
N SER A 89 8.23 8.79 -3.60
CA SER A 89 9.35 7.91 -3.92
C SER A 89 9.12 6.45 -3.48
N GLU A 90 9.67 5.52 -4.24
CA GLU A 90 9.69 4.07 -3.95
C GLU A 90 8.31 3.41 -3.76
N SER A 91 7.23 4.14 -3.99
CA SER A 91 5.89 3.58 -4.00
C SER A 91 5.67 2.70 -5.23
N VAL A 92 4.78 1.74 -5.10
CA VAL A 92 4.42 0.80 -6.17
C VAL A 92 2.92 0.90 -6.42
N VAL A 93 2.54 1.18 -7.66
CA VAL A 93 1.14 1.31 -8.08
C VAL A 93 0.89 0.32 -9.22
N GLY A 94 0.05 -0.68 -8.95
CA GLY A 94 -0.28 -1.75 -9.89
C GLY A 94 -1.16 -1.31 -11.05
N SER A 95 -1.37 -2.25 -11.98
CA SER A 95 -2.21 -2.03 -13.16
C SER A 95 -3.66 -1.70 -12.82
N ASN A 96 -4.27 -0.83 -13.62
CA ASN A 96 -5.67 -0.40 -13.52
C ASN A 96 -6.04 0.24 -12.17
N VAL A 97 -5.06 0.64 -11.35
CA VAL A 97 -5.31 1.45 -10.15
C VAL A 97 -5.82 2.83 -10.55
N ARG A 98 -6.75 3.37 -9.78
CA ARG A 98 -7.23 4.76 -9.92
C ARG A 98 -7.00 5.52 -8.63
N ILE A 99 -6.35 6.67 -8.72
CA ILE A 99 -6.02 7.54 -7.60
C ILE A 99 -6.71 8.88 -7.81
N GLY A 100 -7.67 9.22 -6.95
CA GLY A 100 -8.43 10.46 -7.02
C GLY A 100 -7.63 11.70 -6.61
N SER A 101 -8.06 12.87 -7.10
CA SER A 101 -7.49 14.18 -6.78
C SER A 101 -7.25 14.41 -5.29
N GLY A 102 -6.14 15.09 -4.97
CA GLY A 102 -5.76 15.45 -3.61
C GLY A 102 -5.26 14.28 -2.75
N THR A 103 -5.28 13.05 -3.27
CA THR A 103 -4.72 11.89 -2.59
C THR A 103 -3.20 11.92 -2.57
N VAL A 104 -2.62 11.59 -1.42
CA VAL A 104 -1.18 11.46 -1.22
C VAL A 104 -0.83 10.00 -0.97
N VAL A 105 -0.05 9.42 -1.88
CA VAL A 105 0.57 8.10 -1.72
C VAL A 105 1.98 8.29 -1.20
N GLY A 106 2.21 8.01 0.07
CA GLY A 106 3.49 8.24 0.75
C GLY A 106 4.63 7.33 0.29
N LEU A 107 5.82 7.58 0.86
CA LEU A 107 7.04 6.81 0.63
C LEU A 107 6.79 5.30 0.80
N SER A 108 7.23 4.51 -0.17
CA SER A 108 7.21 3.03 -0.14
C SER A 108 5.81 2.41 0.08
N VAL A 109 4.72 3.16 -0.16
CA VAL A 109 3.36 2.60 -0.14
C VAL A 109 3.16 1.70 -1.37
N ALA A 110 2.55 0.54 -1.15
CA ALA A 110 2.21 -0.39 -2.23
C ALA A 110 0.69 -0.46 -2.43
N ILE A 111 0.23 -0.26 -3.66
CA ILE A 111 -1.17 -0.39 -4.07
C ILE A 111 -1.24 -1.40 -5.19
N SER A 112 -1.92 -2.51 -4.96
CA SER A 112 -2.02 -3.61 -5.91
C SER A 112 -3.15 -3.36 -6.93
N HIS A 113 -3.41 -4.31 -7.80
CA HIS A 113 -4.11 -4.12 -9.07
C HIS A 113 -5.59 -3.78 -8.91
N SER A 114 -6.13 -3.01 -9.86
CA SER A 114 -7.56 -2.68 -9.97
C SER A 114 -8.18 -2.04 -8.72
N THR A 115 -7.36 -1.52 -7.80
CA THR A 115 -7.79 -0.82 -6.60
C THR A 115 -8.16 0.63 -6.91
N LYS A 116 -9.25 1.11 -6.32
CA LYS A 116 -9.74 2.49 -6.46
C LYS A 116 -9.52 3.25 -5.17
N ILE A 117 -8.79 4.35 -5.26
CA ILE A 117 -8.57 5.28 -4.16
C ILE A 117 -9.33 6.57 -4.47
N GLY A 118 -10.17 7.00 -3.53
CA GLY A 118 -10.99 8.21 -3.65
C GLY A 118 -10.18 9.50 -3.58
N PHE A 119 -10.88 10.59 -3.33
CA PHE A 119 -10.31 11.93 -3.21
C PHE A 119 -9.75 12.18 -1.81
N ASN A 120 -8.69 12.99 -1.72
CA ASN A 120 -8.11 13.45 -0.46
C ASN A 120 -7.76 12.32 0.53
N VAL A 121 -7.35 11.15 0.02
CA VAL A 121 -6.90 10.02 0.85
C VAL A 121 -5.43 10.23 1.23
N SER A 122 -5.06 9.90 2.46
CA SER A 122 -3.67 9.93 2.92
C SER A 122 -3.18 8.51 3.21
N LEU A 123 -2.23 8.03 2.41
CA LEU A 123 -1.64 6.69 2.54
C LEU A 123 -0.19 6.79 2.99
N SER A 124 0.16 6.07 4.04
CA SER A 124 1.53 6.01 4.56
C SER A 124 1.76 4.65 5.22
N ASN A 125 2.99 4.12 5.17
CA ASN A 125 3.37 2.89 5.91
C ASN A 125 2.38 1.72 5.69
N CYS A 126 1.90 1.54 4.46
CA CYS A 126 0.86 0.56 4.18
C CYS A 126 1.03 -0.16 2.84
N SER A 127 0.45 -1.36 2.78
CA SER A 127 0.21 -2.11 1.54
C SER A 127 -1.29 -2.36 1.38
N ILE A 128 -1.77 -2.25 0.14
CA ILE A 128 -3.18 -2.46 -0.22
C ILE A 128 -3.25 -3.53 -1.30
N GLY A 129 -4.07 -4.55 -1.07
CA GLY A 129 -4.32 -5.65 -2.00
C GLY A 129 -5.13 -5.26 -3.23
N ASP A 130 -5.56 -6.27 -3.97
CA ASP A 130 -6.23 -6.11 -5.26
C ASP A 130 -7.70 -5.75 -5.09
N SER A 131 -8.24 -5.02 -6.07
CA SER A 131 -9.68 -4.75 -6.20
C SER A 131 -10.33 -4.12 -4.96
N CYS A 132 -9.57 -3.32 -4.23
CA CYS A 132 -10.07 -2.59 -3.07
C CYS A 132 -10.76 -1.29 -3.47
N VAL A 133 -11.64 -0.79 -2.60
CA VAL A 133 -12.30 0.52 -2.73
C VAL A 133 -12.04 1.32 -1.46
N ILE A 134 -11.25 2.37 -1.58
CA ILE A 134 -10.93 3.29 -0.50
C ILE A 134 -11.68 4.59 -0.77
N HIS A 135 -12.67 4.91 0.06
CA HIS A 135 -13.51 6.10 -0.10
C HIS A 135 -12.76 7.38 0.31
N ASN A 136 -13.41 8.52 0.07
CA ASN A 136 -12.79 9.84 0.21
C ASN A 136 -12.34 10.13 1.65
N GLY A 137 -11.23 10.85 1.80
CA GLY A 137 -10.76 11.35 3.10
C GLY A 137 -10.21 10.29 4.06
N VAL A 138 -10.07 9.03 3.61
CA VAL A 138 -9.49 7.95 4.42
C VAL A 138 -8.02 8.25 4.76
N CYS A 139 -7.63 7.95 5.99
CA CYS A 139 -6.25 8.09 6.47
C CYS A 139 -5.71 6.73 6.92
N ILE A 140 -4.63 6.25 6.31
CA ILE A 140 -4.04 4.93 6.59
C ILE A 140 -2.56 5.06 6.97
N GLY A 141 -2.22 4.38 8.07
CA GLY A 141 -0.86 4.13 8.55
C GLY A 141 -0.20 5.29 9.28
N GLN A 142 -1.02 6.16 9.88
CA GLN A 142 -0.58 7.13 10.87
C GLN A 142 -0.21 6.45 12.19
N ASP A 143 0.57 7.14 13.02
CA ASP A 143 0.93 6.68 14.36
C ASP A 143 -0.29 6.59 15.28
N GLY A 144 -0.54 5.42 15.85
CA GLY A 144 -1.58 5.25 16.86
C GLY A 144 -1.28 5.92 18.22
N PHE A 145 -2.26 5.85 19.13
CA PHE A 145 -2.15 6.37 20.48
C PHE A 145 -1.33 5.44 21.40
N GLY A 146 0.00 5.58 21.39
CA GLY A 146 0.90 4.81 22.24
C GLY A 146 1.85 5.70 23.03
N PHE A 147 1.74 5.69 24.36
CA PHE A 147 2.61 6.45 25.27
C PHE A 147 3.00 5.60 26.48
N TYR A 148 4.12 5.90 27.10
CA TYR A 148 4.54 5.36 28.40
C TYR A 148 5.03 6.49 29.31
N VAL A 149 4.97 6.26 30.61
CA VAL A 149 5.48 7.19 31.64
C VAL A 149 6.90 6.77 31.99
N ASP A 150 7.85 7.70 31.92
CA ASP A 150 9.23 7.44 32.34
C ASP A 150 9.41 7.55 33.88
N GLY A 151 10.64 7.39 34.36
CA GLY A 151 10.94 7.46 35.80
C GLY A 151 10.67 8.83 36.44
N ASP A 152 10.58 9.89 35.65
CA ASP A 152 10.35 11.27 36.09
C ASP A 152 8.87 11.68 35.96
N GLY A 153 7.99 10.75 35.55
CA GLY A 153 6.56 11.01 35.39
C GLY A 153 6.19 11.65 34.04
N LYS A 154 7.10 11.74 33.08
CA LYS A 154 6.85 12.37 31.78
C LYS A 154 6.24 11.37 30.79
N MET A 155 5.26 11.86 30.01
CA MET A 155 4.65 11.11 28.91
C MET A 155 5.61 11.07 27.70
N ILE A 156 6.06 9.87 27.33
CA ILE A 156 6.93 9.63 26.18
C ILE A 156 6.18 8.84 25.11
N LYS A 157 6.27 9.29 23.85
CA LYS A 157 5.64 8.61 22.70
C LYS A 157 6.33 7.25 22.50
N LYS A 158 5.51 6.21 22.38
CA LYS A 158 5.96 4.88 21.96
C LYS A 158 6.18 4.85 20.45
N PRO A 159 7.38 4.51 19.96
CA PRO A 159 7.63 4.38 18.53
C PRO A 159 6.67 3.39 17.85
N GLN A 160 6.04 3.79 16.74
CA GLN A 160 5.22 2.93 15.88
C GLN A 160 5.94 2.74 14.55
N LYS A 161 6.61 1.59 14.35
CA LYS A 161 7.49 1.35 13.18
C LYS A 161 6.94 0.34 12.19
N LEU A 162 5.78 -0.25 12.46
CA LEU A 162 5.21 -1.34 11.66
C LEU A 162 4.18 -0.81 10.68
N ASN A 163 3.48 -1.64 9.93
CA ASN A 163 2.66 -1.19 8.81
C ASN A 163 1.18 -1.43 9.04
N VAL A 164 0.38 -0.97 8.09
CA VAL A 164 -0.99 -1.43 7.87
C VAL A 164 -0.98 -2.33 6.63
N ILE A 165 -1.51 -3.55 6.77
CA ILE A 165 -1.63 -4.52 5.68
C ILE A 165 -3.12 -4.67 5.37
N ILE A 166 -3.52 -4.23 4.19
CA ILE A 166 -4.88 -4.36 3.69
C ILE A 166 -4.91 -5.47 2.63
N GLY A 167 -5.74 -6.48 2.84
CA GLY A 167 -5.98 -7.56 1.90
C GLY A 167 -6.69 -7.12 0.62
N SER A 168 -7.18 -8.10 -0.15
CA SER A 168 -7.88 -7.88 -1.42
C SER A 168 -9.40 -7.78 -1.22
N ASN A 169 -10.09 -7.13 -2.14
CA ASN A 169 -11.55 -6.91 -2.13
C ASN A 169 -12.06 -6.19 -0.87
N VAL A 170 -11.20 -5.41 -0.21
CA VAL A 170 -11.56 -4.62 0.97
C VAL A 170 -12.25 -3.33 0.55
N GLU A 171 -13.27 -2.92 1.29
CA GLU A 171 -13.89 -1.61 1.14
C GLU A 171 -13.78 -0.82 2.44
N ILE A 172 -13.32 0.43 2.36
CA ILE A 172 -13.09 1.30 3.50
C ILE A 172 -13.85 2.60 3.29
N GLY A 173 -14.88 2.83 4.12
CA GLY A 173 -15.75 3.99 4.07
C GLY A 173 -15.03 5.31 4.31
N ALA A 174 -15.68 6.39 3.91
CA ALA A 174 -15.14 7.75 3.92
C ALA A 174 -14.70 8.20 5.31
N ASN A 175 -13.61 8.96 5.37
CA ASN A 175 -13.03 9.54 6.59
C ASN A 175 -12.70 8.52 7.69
N THR A 176 -12.57 7.23 7.35
CA THR A 176 -12.06 6.20 8.27
C THR A 176 -10.55 6.37 8.48
N CYS A 177 -10.11 6.14 9.71
CA CYS A 177 -8.72 6.25 10.12
C CYS A 177 -8.21 4.88 10.60
N ILE A 178 -7.08 4.43 10.05
CA ILE A 178 -6.45 3.16 10.40
C ILE A 178 -5.00 3.42 10.83
N ASP A 179 -4.73 3.20 12.11
CA ASP A 179 -3.41 3.41 12.68
C ASP A 179 -2.48 2.22 12.41
N ARG A 180 -1.19 2.53 12.18
CA ARG A 180 -0.15 1.52 12.03
C ARG A 180 0.16 0.80 13.34
N GLY A 181 0.74 -0.38 13.21
CA GLY A 181 1.17 -1.20 14.34
C GLY A 181 2.35 -0.65 15.15
N SER A 182 2.40 -0.95 16.45
CA SER A 182 3.61 -0.81 17.28
C SER A 182 4.43 -2.08 17.42
N TRP A 183 3.76 -3.22 17.59
CA TRP A 183 4.37 -4.52 17.91
C TRP A 183 4.09 -5.59 16.86
N ARG A 184 2.88 -5.54 16.27
CA ARG A 184 2.50 -6.24 15.06
C ARG A 184 1.83 -5.25 14.12
N ASP A 185 1.88 -5.53 12.83
CA ASP A 185 1.14 -4.78 11.82
C ASP A 185 -0.36 -4.76 12.16
N THR A 186 -1.05 -3.69 11.78
CA THR A 186 -2.52 -3.67 11.75
C THR A 186 -2.95 -4.37 10.47
N VAL A 187 -3.86 -5.35 10.56
CA VAL A 187 -4.21 -6.20 9.41
C VAL A 187 -5.72 -6.14 9.16
N ILE A 188 -6.09 -5.78 7.93
CA ILE A 188 -7.46 -5.86 7.44
C ILE A 188 -7.53 -7.02 6.45
N GLY A 189 -8.22 -8.09 6.84
CA GLY A 189 -8.32 -9.30 6.01
C GLY A 189 -9.13 -9.08 4.74
N ASP A 190 -8.95 -9.98 3.77
CA ASP A 190 -9.66 -9.96 2.49
C ASP A 190 -11.18 -9.85 2.67
N ASN A 191 -11.84 -9.18 1.72
CA ASN A 191 -13.29 -9.00 1.65
C ASN A 191 -13.91 -8.15 2.78
N SER A 192 -13.10 -7.60 3.70
CA SER A 192 -13.59 -6.75 4.79
C SER A 192 -14.30 -5.49 4.28
N LYS A 193 -15.36 -5.07 4.97
CA LYS A 193 -16.15 -3.87 4.66
C LYS A 193 -16.22 -3.00 5.91
N ILE A 194 -15.56 -1.85 5.88
CA ILE A 194 -15.51 -0.90 6.99
C ILE A 194 -16.36 0.30 6.61
N ASP A 195 -17.28 0.70 7.49
CA ASP A 195 -18.15 1.85 7.24
C ASP A 195 -17.38 3.19 7.35
N ASN A 196 -18.08 4.29 7.13
CA ASN A 196 -17.56 5.64 7.24
C ASN A 196 -17.25 6.01 8.70
N LEU A 197 -16.31 6.94 8.90
CA LEU A 197 -15.95 7.51 10.21
C LEU A 197 -15.56 6.46 11.27
N VAL A 198 -15.02 5.31 10.85
CA VAL A 198 -14.50 4.29 11.77
C VAL A 198 -13.08 4.65 12.18
N GLN A 199 -12.75 4.43 13.45
CA GLN A 199 -11.37 4.47 13.95
C GLN A 199 -10.89 3.05 14.24
N LEU A 200 -9.86 2.60 13.53
CA LEU A 200 -9.14 1.38 13.84
C LEU A 200 -7.79 1.73 14.48
N LEU A 201 -7.70 1.49 15.78
CA LEU A 201 -6.48 1.70 16.54
C LEU A 201 -5.41 0.67 16.17
N GLY A 202 -4.15 1.01 16.43
CA GLY A 202 -3.04 0.10 16.16
C GLY A 202 -3.24 -1.23 16.90
N ARG A 203 -3.08 -2.36 16.18
CA ARG A 203 -3.32 -3.77 16.61
C ARG A 203 -4.72 -4.34 16.40
N VAL A 204 -5.58 -3.71 15.61
CA VAL A 204 -6.84 -4.35 15.23
C VAL A 204 -6.58 -5.36 14.10
N VAL A 205 -7.02 -6.60 14.30
CA VAL A 205 -7.20 -7.57 13.20
C VAL A 205 -8.68 -7.63 12.88
N CYS A 206 -9.06 -7.14 11.70
CA CYS A 206 -10.42 -7.21 11.21
C CYS A 206 -10.57 -8.43 10.29
N PHE A 207 -11.47 -9.34 10.65
CA PHE A 207 -12.00 -10.36 9.75
C PHE A 207 -13.50 -10.10 9.59
N VAL A 208 -13.97 -9.98 8.35
CA VAL A 208 -15.42 -10.03 8.07
C VAL A 208 -15.75 -11.45 7.64
N ASP A 209 -16.28 -12.24 8.58
CA ASP A 209 -17.01 -13.45 8.25
C ASP A 209 -18.51 -13.12 8.11
N LYS A 210 -19.30 -14.01 7.48
CA LYS A 210 -20.71 -13.81 7.08
C LYS A 210 -21.72 -13.35 8.18
N LEU A 211 -21.27 -13.10 9.41
CA LEU A 211 -22.08 -12.77 10.59
C LEU A 211 -21.85 -11.37 11.19
N GLY A 212 -21.07 -10.49 10.53
CA GLY A 212 -20.88 -9.11 10.96
C GLY A 212 -19.44 -8.78 11.34
N LEU A 213 -19.15 -7.48 11.49
CA LEU A 213 -17.81 -6.96 11.79
C LEU A 213 -17.33 -7.47 13.16
N GLN A 214 -16.29 -8.31 13.19
CA GLN A 214 -15.58 -8.62 14.44
C GLN A 214 -14.21 -7.93 14.41
N ALA A 215 -14.09 -6.82 15.12
CA ALA A 215 -12.80 -6.28 15.49
C ALA A 215 -12.33 -7.02 16.73
N GLN A 216 -11.30 -7.87 16.60
CA GLN A 216 -10.65 -8.47 17.75
C GLN A 216 -9.42 -7.63 18.11
N GLN A 217 -9.42 -7.09 19.33
CA GLN A 217 -8.20 -6.61 19.99
C GLN A 217 -7.59 -7.82 20.71
N GLN A 218 -6.35 -8.18 20.37
CA GLN A 218 -5.56 -9.19 21.10
C GLN A 218 -4.54 -8.53 22.01
#